data_AF-A0A2S7PWW0-F1
#
_entry.id   AF-A0A2S7PWW0-F1
#
_cell.length_a   1.000
_cell.length_b   1.000
_cell.length_c   1.000
_cell.angle_alpha   90.00
_cell.angle_beta   90.00
_cell.angle_gamma   90.00
#
_symmetry.space_group_name_H-M   'P 1'
#
loop_
_entity.id
_entity.type
_entity.pdbx_description
1 polymer ?
#
loop_
_entity_poly.entity_id
_entity_poly.type
_entity_poly.pdbx_seq_one_letter_code
_entity_poly.pdbx_strand_id
1 'polypeptide(L)'
;MRLSTRMGTGMVILLAWMSMGLIGGAHTRVTLGTVRDLTNTTEWCRGRIEEVGGVGWRLRGEGGDGEEGEGAGWMGGGGKAEEQVVLVGRGNDEDAVGVQGDGDGDDERDGVEDTISSVLRILCSDMLLELNKPLSSASSSPAPADQLQEQPNCPLIRKEFSLFLAQTTKFLYAIQERQMRFAWKGDSLVVRELRWLQGLWASRRGNTQDRSFIEQQMELYKGTKCFTNMNREVLRKDVEVVEYLNDLIEMFW
;
A
#
# COMPACT_ATOMS: atom_id res chain seq x y z
N MET A 1 -46.39 16.35 19.08
CA MET A 1 -45.70 15.07 19.35
C MET A 1 -44.45 15.02 18.49
N ARG A 2 -43.37 14.46 19.03
CA ARG A 2 -41.96 14.75 18.74
C ARG A 2 -41.52 14.35 17.32
N LEU A 3 -40.92 15.29 16.58
CA LEU A 3 -39.99 14.98 15.48
C LEU A 3 -38.61 14.71 16.10
N SER A 4 -38.09 13.51 15.84
CA SER A 4 -36.77 13.06 16.26
C SER A 4 -35.72 13.48 15.23
N THR A 5 -35.00 14.56 15.52
CA THR A 5 -33.76 14.92 14.83
C THR A 5 -32.61 14.05 15.36
N ARG A 6 -32.09 13.16 14.52
CA ARG A 6 -30.77 12.55 14.68
C ARG A 6 -30.02 12.69 13.36
N MET A 7 -29.27 13.78 13.24
CA MET A 7 -28.25 13.98 12.22
C MET A 7 -27.04 14.64 12.90
N GLY A 8 -25.85 14.09 12.64
CA GLY A 8 -24.63 14.91 12.59
C GLY A 8 -23.74 14.96 13.82
N THR A 9 -23.29 13.82 14.35
CA THR A 9 -22.11 13.78 15.25
C THR A 9 -20.82 13.34 14.53
N GLY A 10 -20.88 12.88 13.28
CA GLY A 10 -19.68 12.48 12.51
C GLY A 10 -18.94 13.62 11.81
N MET A 11 -19.58 14.77 11.59
CA MET A 11 -19.07 15.83 10.69
C MET A 11 -18.42 17.02 11.41
N VAL A 12 -18.32 16.97 12.75
CA VAL A 12 -17.78 18.09 13.56
C VAL A 12 -16.27 17.97 13.80
N ILE A 13 -15.67 16.80 13.60
CA ILE A 13 -14.24 16.58 13.88
C ILE A 13 -13.33 17.10 12.74
N LEU A 14 -13.85 17.25 11.52
CA LEU A 14 -13.04 17.68 10.36
C LEU A 14 -12.82 19.20 10.26
N LEU A 15 -13.63 20.02 10.93
CA LEU A 15 -13.55 21.49 10.79
C LEU A 15 -12.69 22.20 11.86
N ALA A 16 -12.29 21.50 12.92
CA ALA A 16 -11.49 22.10 14.01
C ALA A 16 -9.97 22.16 13.74
N TRP A 17 -9.49 21.63 12.61
CA TRP A 17 -8.05 21.43 12.34
C TRP A 17 -7.39 22.54 11.49
N MET A 18 -8.14 23.55 11.06
CA MET A 18 -7.67 24.56 10.10
C MET A 18 -7.05 25.83 10.70
N SER A 19 -6.86 25.94 12.02
CA SER A 19 -6.59 27.25 12.66
C SER A 19 -5.26 27.42 13.42
N MET A 20 -4.34 26.46 13.43
CA MET A 20 -3.04 26.64 14.08
C MET A 20 -1.89 26.05 13.26
N GLY A 21 -1.14 26.91 12.56
CA GLY A 21 0.04 26.50 11.81
C GLY A 21 0.74 27.61 11.02
N LEU A 22 0.86 28.81 11.59
CA LEU A 22 1.70 29.91 11.06
C LEU A 22 2.92 30.08 11.98
N ILE A 23 4.02 29.40 11.63
CA ILE A 23 5.48 29.62 11.89
C ILE A 23 6.12 28.41 11.15
N GLY A 24 6.75 28.54 9.98
CA GLY A 24 8.08 29.12 9.80
C GLY A 24 9.16 28.04 9.93
N GLY A 25 9.61 27.44 8.82
CA GLY A 25 10.83 26.61 8.76
C GLY A 25 10.63 25.14 8.37
N ALA A 26 11.07 24.80 7.16
CA ALA A 26 11.08 23.51 6.48
C ALA A 26 11.37 22.27 7.35
N HIS A 27 10.36 21.46 7.69
CA HIS A 27 10.56 20.16 8.35
C HIS A 27 9.62 19.07 7.82
N THR A 28 9.88 18.58 6.61
CA THR A 28 9.26 17.34 6.08
C THR A 28 10.29 16.26 5.97
N ARG A 29 10.03 15.13 6.62
CA ARG A 29 10.92 13.97 6.62
C ARG A 29 10.61 13.02 5.48
N VAL A 30 9.34 12.93 5.08
CA VAL A 30 8.97 12.36 3.77
C VAL A 30 9.63 13.21 2.70
N THR A 31 10.49 12.58 1.91
CA THR A 31 11.16 13.18 0.75
C THR A 31 10.54 12.68 -0.55
N LEU A 32 10.91 13.28 -1.68
CA LEU A 32 10.54 12.71 -2.99
C LEU A 32 11.10 11.29 -3.18
N GLY A 33 12.29 11.01 -2.61
CA GLY A 33 12.86 9.65 -2.58
C GLY A 33 11.96 8.69 -1.82
N THR A 34 11.54 9.08 -0.61
CA THR A 34 10.57 8.32 0.19
C THR A 34 9.29 8.00 -0.58
N VAL A 35 8.73 8.98 -1.30
CA VAL A 35 7.50 8.76 -2.10
C VAL A 35 7.75 7.75 -3.22
N ARG A 36 8.90 7.79 -3.90
CA ARG A 36 9.27 6.78 -4.90
C ARG A 36 9.45 5.39 -4.30
N ASP A 37 10.14 5.30 -3.17
CA ASP A 37 10.38 4.02 -2.50
C ASP A 37 9.07 3.40 -2.04
N LEU A 38 8.20 4.18 -1.39
CA LEU A 38 6.86 3.72 -1.02
C LEU A 38 5.99 3.37 -2.23
N THR A 39 6.14 4.06 -3.37
CA THR A 39 5.47 3.69 -4.63
C THR A 39 5.91 2.31 -5.08
N ASN A 40 7.22 2.05 -5.10
CA ASN A 40 7.79 0.76 -5.51
C ASN A 40 7.38 -0.36 -4.53
N THR A 41 7.44 -0.12 -3.23
CA THR A 41 6.96 -1.08 -2.20
C THR A 41 5.47 -1.37 -2.42
N THR A 42 4.64 -0.35 -2.63
CA THR A 42 3.20 -0.53 -2.86
C THR A 42 2.92 -1.36 -4.11
N GLU A 43 3.64 -1.11 -5.20
CA GLU A 43 3.52 -1.88 -6.43
C GLU A 43 3.96 -3.34 -6.24
N TRP A 44 5.06 -3.58 -5.53
CA TRP A 44 5.52 -4.92 -5.20
C TRP A 44 4.50 -5.67 -4.31
N CYS A 45 3.99 -5.03 -3.26
CA CYS A 45 2.96 -5.57 -2.39
C CYS A 45 1.71 -5.97 -3.17
N ARG A 46 1.27 -5.12 -4.11
CA ARG A 46 0.14 -5.42 -5.00
C ARG A 46 0.40 -6.68 -5.84
N GLY A 47 1.58 -6.80 -6.46
CA GLY A 47 1.94 -7.98 -7.25
C GLY A 47 1.82 -9.28 -6.45
N ARG A 48 2.25 -9.26 -5.19
CA ARG A 48 2.13 -10.39 -4.26
C ARG A 48 0.68 -10.78 -3.95
N ILE A 49 -0.22 -9.79 -3.81
CA ILE A 49 -1.66 -10.03 -3.63
C ILE A 49 -2.27 -10.62 -4.91
N GLU A 50 -1.85 -10.13 -6.08
CA GLU A 50 -2.35 -10.58 -7.37
C GLU A 50 -1.96 -12.03 -7.69
N GLU A 51 -0.80 -12.48 -7.22
CA GLU A 51 -0.32 -13.87 -7.31
C GLU A 51 -1.14 -14.84 -6.46
N VAL A 52 -1.76 -14.39 -5.37
CA VAL A 52 -2.53 -15.24 -4.45
C VAL A 52 -4.04 -15.08 -4.62
N GLY A 53 -4.79 -16.14 -4.33
CA GLY A 53 -6.26 -16.12 -4.33
C GLY A 53 -6.90 -16.00 -5.71
N GLY A 54 -6.14 -16.29 -6.78
CA GLY A 54 -6.63 -16.63 -8.11
C GLY A 54 -7.79 -15.78 -8.63
N VAL A 55 -7.75 -14.45 -8.51
CA VAL A 55 -8.75 -13.54 -9.12
C VAL A 55 -8.36 -13.21 -10.57
N GLY A 56 -7.62 -14.12 -11.20
CA GLY A 56 -7.16 -13.95 -12.56
C GLY A 56 -8.33 -13.93 -13.52
N TRP A 57 -8.56 -12.77 -14.15
CA TRP A 57 -9.06 -12.60 -15.51
C TRP A 57 -8.08 -13.23 -16.52
N ARG A 58 -7.59 -14.45 -16.22
CA ARG A 58 -6.95 -15.30 -17.19
C ARG A 58 -8.09 -15.70 -18.11
N LEU A 59 -8.19 -15.02 -19.26
CA LEU A 59 -8.74 -15.61 -20.48
C LEU A 59 -7.94 -16.88 -20.74
N ARG A 60 -8.28 -17.94 -20.00
CA ARG A 60 -7.99 -19.31 -20.35
C ARG A 60 -8.91 -19.54 -21.53
N GLY A 61 -8.41 -19.18 -22.72
CA GLY A 61 -8.95 -19.69 -23.96
C GLY A 61 -9.06 -21.19 -23.80
N GLU A 62 -10.29 -21.66 -23.70
CA GLU A 62 -10.62 -23.06 -23.86
C GLU A 62 -10.05 -23.52 -25.21
N GLY A 63 -9.48 -24.71 -25.19
CA GLY A 63 -8.81 -25.31 -26.33
C GLY A 63 -9.71 -25.35 -27.56
N GLY A 64 -9.17 -24.86 -28.67
CA GLY A 64 -9.54 -25.29 -30.00
C GLY A 64 -8.31 -25.93 -30.61
N ASP A 65 -8.38 -27.25 -30.77
CA ASP A 65 -7.39 -28.06 -31.46
C ASP A 65 -7.26 -27.58 -32.92
N GLY A 66 -6.04 -27.33 -33.41
CA GLY A 66 -5.86 -26.94 -34.80
C GLY A 66 -4.46 -26.42 -35.16
N GLU A 67 -3.60 -27.36 -35.55
CA GLU A 67 -2.59 -27.27 -36.62
C GLU A 67 -1.42 -26.27 -36.54
N GLU A 68 -0.23 -26.89 -36.57
CA GLU A 68 1.05 -26.54 -37.20
C GLU A 68 1.30 -25.12 -37.77
N GLY A 69 2.46 -24.55 -37.42
CA GLY A 69 3.06 -23.48 -38.22
C GLY A 69 4.16 -22.66 -37.53
N GLU A 70 5.39 -23.17 -37.56
CA GLU A 70 6.67 -22.45 -37.72
C GLU A 70 6.99 -21.15 -36.94
N GLY A 71 8.10 -21.19 -36.18
CA GLY A 71 9.20 -20.25 -36.43
C GLY A 71 9.69 -19.35 -35.29
N ALA A 72 11.01 -19.46 -35.04
CA ALA A 72 11.92 -18.60 -34.25
C ALA A 72 11.75 -18.65 -32.72
N GLY A 73 12.66 -19.19 -31.90
CA GLY A 73 14.10 -19.36 -32.08
C GLY A 73 14.87 -18.31 -31.26
N TRP A 74 15.05 -18.56 -29.96
CA TRP A 74 16.12 -17.97 -29.16
C TRP A 74 16.70 -19.03 -28.22
N MET A 75 17.81 -19.62 -28.67
CA MET A 75 18.76 -20.36 -27.83
C MET A 75 19.59 -19.37 -27.02
N GLY A 76 19.99 -19.78 -25.81
CA GLY A 76 21.41 -19.69 -25.45
C GLY A 76 21.78 -19.28 -24.04
N GLY A 77 22.14 -20.29 -23.22
CA GLY A 77 23.21 -20.23 -22.22
C GLY A 77 22.74 -20.08 -20.76
N GLY A 78 22.96 -21.00 -19.82
CA GLY A 78 23.84 -22.16 -19.76
C GLY A 78 24.88 -22.02 -18.63
N GLY A 79 24.78 -22.86 -17.60
CA GLY A 79 25.93 -23.27 -16.75
C GLY A 79 25.79 -23.04 -15.23
N LYS A 80 25.44 -24.10 -14.47
CA LYS A 80 26.26 -24.83 -13.46
C LYS A 80 26.38 -24.13 -12.08
N ALA A 81 26.31 -24.78 -10.91
CA ALA A 81 26.22 -26.19 -10.53
C ALA A 81 25.72 -26.31 -9.07
N GLU A 82 25.07 -27.44 -8.77
CA GLU A 82 25.14 -28.27 -7.56
C GLU A 82 25.17 -27.62 -6.16
N GLU A 83 24.16 -27.96 -5.33
CA GLU A 83 24.40 -28.70 -4.08
C GLU A 83 23.14 -29.48 -3.66
N GLN A 84 23.26 -30.81 -3.61
CA GLN A 84 22.28 -31.74 -3.06
C GLN A 84 22.47 -31.85 -1.55
N VAL A 85 21.37 -31.86 -0.79
CA VAL A 85 21.34 -32.54 0.51
C VAL A 85 20.19 -33.54 0.49
N VAL A 86 20.60 -34.80 0.46
CA VAL A 86 19.76 -36.00 0.61
C VAL A 86 19.52 -36.23 2.10
N LEU A 87 18.25 -36.37 2.50
CA LEU A 87 17.90 -37.09 3.73
C LEU A 87 16.96 -38.24 3.38
N VAL A 88 17.54 -39.44 3.44
CA VAL A 88 16.84 -40.73 3.32
C VAL A 88 16.08 -41.00 4.61
N GLY A 89 14.76 -41.16 4.50
CA GLY A 89 13.90 -41.77 5.52
C GLY A 89 13.10 -42.88 4.87
N ARG A 90 13.39 -44.13 5.25
CA ARG A 90 12.90 -45.39 4.71
C ARG A 90 11.74 -45.91 5.58
N GLY A 91 10.65 -46.37 4.99
CA GLY A 91 9.63 -47.15 5.72
C GLY A 91 8.30 -47.36 4.99
N ASN A 92 8.22 -48.49 4.29
CA ASN A 92 7.11 -49.41 3.97
C ASN A 92 5.64 -48.97 3.88
N ASP A 93 5.03 -49.58 2.86
CA ASP A 93 3.62 -49.78 2.54
C ASP A 93 2.74 -50.18 3.73
N GLU A 94 1.49 -49.69 3.75
CA GLU A 94 0.26 -50.50 3.69
C GLU A 94 -0.99 -49.61 3.80
N ASP A 95 -1.90 -49.86 2.85
CA ASP A 95 -3.32 -49.50 2.76
C ASP A 95 -3.95 -48.72 3.92
N ALA A 96 -4.29 -47.45 3.66
CA ALA A 96 -5.53 -46.86 4.17
C ALA A 96 -5.89 -45.55 3.43
N VAL A 97 -7.20 -45.30 3.39
CA VAL A 97 -7.85 -43.98 3.28
C VAL A 97 -8.14 -43.45 1.87
N GLY A 98 -9.14 -44.06 1.24
CA GLY A 98 -10.10 -43.28 0.44
C GLY A 98 -11.05 -42.53 1.36
N VAL A 99 -10.62 -41.40 1.90
CA VAL A 99 -11.52 -40.37 2.44
C VAL A 99 -11.27 -39.13 1.59
N GLN A 100 -12.17 -38.94 0.64
CA GLN A 100 -12.35 -37.68 -0.06
C GLN A 100 -12.86 -36.69 0.98
N GLY A 101 -11.92 -36.06 1.68
CA GLY A 101 -12.20 -34.99 2.61
C GLY A 101 -12.39 -33.71 1.82
N ASP A 102 -13.62 -33.18 1.87
CA ASP A 102 -13.96 -31.80 1.51
C ASP A 102 -13.21 -30.83 2.44
N GLY A 103 -11.92 -30.60 2.18
CA GLY A 103 -11.07 -29.71 2.97
C GLY A 103 -10.06 -29.03 2.06
N ASP A 104 -10.48 -27.95 1.38
CA ASP A 104 -9.58 -27.12 0.58
C ASP A 104 -10.19 -25.75 0.26
N GLY A 105 -10.82 -25.11 1.25
CA GLY A 105 -11.42 -23.77 1.08
C GLY A 105 -10.96 -22.81 2.18
N ASP A 106 -10.93 -23.31 3.42
CA ASP A 106 -10.47 -22.54 4.57
C ASP A 106 -8.93 -22.37 4.54
N ASP A 107 -8.17 -23.38 4.11
CA ASP A 107 -6.71 -23.28 3.99
C ASP A 107 -6.27 -22.28 2.90
N GLU A 108 -6.97 -22.22 1.75
CA GLU A 108 -6.71 -21.18 0.73
C GLU A 108 -7.08 -19.79 1.26
N ARG A 109 -8.25 -19.67 1.89
CA ARG A 109 -8.74 -18.41 2.46
C ARG A 109 -7.77 -17.84 3.49
N ASP A 110 -7.30 -18.68 4.40
CA ASP A 110 -6.39 -18.28 5.48
C ASP A 110 -4.98 -17.98 4.93
N GLY A 111 -4.49 -18.78 3.98
CA GLY A 111 -3.20 -18.52 3.32
C GLY A 111 -3.17 -17.21 2.51
N VAL A 112 -4.28 -16.87 1.85
CA VAL A 112 -4.46 -15.57 1.18
C VAL A 112 -4.53 -14.45 2.22
N GLU A 113 -5.28 -14.64 3.31
CA GLU A 113 -5.41 -13.66 4.40
C GLU A 113 -4.04 -13.31 5.00
N ASP A 114 -3.23 -14.32 5.29
CA ASP A 114 -1.88 -14.18 5.83
C ASP A 114 -0.95 -13.44 4.87
N THR A 115 -1.02 -13.76 3.57
CA THR A 115 -0.23 -13.07 2.55
C THR A 115 -0.58 -11.59 2.49
N ILE A 116 -1.87 -11.25 2.41
CA ILE A 116 -2.33 -9.86 2.35
C ILE A 116 -1.94 -9.10 3.62
N SER A 117 -2.14 -9.73 4.78
CA SER A 117 -1.80 -9.13 6.08
C SER A 117 -0.30 -8.88 6.20
N SER A 118 0.52 -9.82 5.72
CA SER A 118 1.98 -9.69 5.71
C SER A 118 2.44 -8.51 4.84
N VAL A 119 1.92 -8.38 3.61
CA VAL A 119 2.32 -7.27 2.72
C VAL A 119 1.80 -5.91 3.19
N LEU A 120 0.60 -5.86 3.78
CA LEU A 120 0.10 -4.65 4.44
C LEU A 120 1.01 -4.23 5.59
N ARG A 121 1.46 -5.18 6.40
CA ARG A 121 2.38 -4.94 7.51
C ARG A 121 3.73 -4.40 7.03
N ILE A 122 4.27 -4.91 5.92
CA ILE A 122 5.49 -4.38 5.30
C ILE A 122 5.29 -2.91 4.93
N LEU A 123 4.24 -2.59 4.16
CA LEU A 123 3.96 -1.21 3.75
C LEU A 123 3.74 -0.28 4.95
N CYS A 124 2.98 -0.71 5.96
CA CYS A 124 2.75 0.07 7.18
C CYS A 124 4.06 0.30 7.95
N SER A 125 4.93 -0.70 8.01
CA SER A 125 6.22 -0.60 8.71
C SER A 125 7.15 0.39 7.99
N ASP A 126 7.27 0.30 6.67
CA ASP A 126 8.05 1.24 5.86
C ASP A 126 7.53 2.67 6.04
N MET A 127 6.22 2.85 5.94
CA MET A 127 5.58 4.15 6.16
C MET A 127 5.84 4.67 7.58
N LEU A 128 5.71 3.84 8.61
CA LEU A 128 5.99 4.22 9.99
C LEU A 128 7.46 4.58 10.22
N LEU A 129 8.41 3.86 9.60
CA LEU A 129 9.84 4.17 9.67
C LEU A 129 10.11 5.57 9.12
N GLU A 130 9.55 5.88 7.95
CA GLU A 130 9.67 7.20 7.31
C GLU A 130 9.04 8.30 8.17
N LEU A 131 7.88 8.04 8.77
CA LEU A 131 7.22 8.98 9.68
C LEU A 131 8.06 9.25 10.94
N ASN A 132 8.83 8.28 11.44
CA ASN A 132 9.59 8.38 12.68
C ASN A 132 11.00 9.00 12.56
N LYS A 133 11.61 9.05 11.36
CA LYS A 133 13.00 9.56 11.14
C LYS A 133 13.25 10.97 11.72
N PRO A 134 14.13 11.21 12.71
CA PRO A 134 14.22 12.46 13.49
C PRO A 134 14.28 13.78 12.67
N LEU A 135 13.80 14.88 13.26
CA LEU A 135 13.69 16.20 12.63
C LEU A 135 15.11 16.70 12.78
N SER A 136 15.89 16.69 11.71
CA SER A 136 17.22 17.28 11.77
C SER A 136 17.04 18.75 12.14
N SER A 137 17.34 19.06 13.40
CA SER A 137 17.42 20.43 13.90
C SER A 137 18.42 21.14 12.99
N ALA A 138 17.94 22.17 12.30
CA ALA A 138 18.76 22.98 11.40
C ALA A 138 20.02 23.40 12.15
N SER A 139 21.15 22.77 11.84
CA SER A 139 22.45 23.23 12.28
C SER A 139 22.68 24.55 11.55
N SER A 140 22.57 25.63 12.30
CA SER A 140 22.94 26.97 11.89
C SER A 140 24.42 26.98 11.50
N SER A 141 24.71 26.73 10.22
CA SER A 141 26.02 26.97 9.63
C SER A 141 25.81 27.77 8.35
N PRO A 142 26.25 29.04 8.28
CA PRO A 142 26.16 29.84 7.08
C PRO A 142 27.28 29.38 6.12
N ALA A 143 26.97 28.38 5.29
CA ALA A 143 27.79 28.04 4.13
C ALA A 143 27.44 28.99 2.96
N PRO A 144 28.43 29.37 2.14
CA PRO A 144 28.31 30.50 1.21
C PRO A 144 27.30 30.24 0.10
N ALA A 145 26.60 31.31 -0.26
CA ALA A 145 25.61 31.38 -1.32
C ALA A 145 26.26 31.15 -2.69
N ASP A 146 26.44 29.89 -3.09
CA ASP A 146 26.84 29.54 -4.46
C ASP A 146 26.43 28.12 -4.89
N GLN A 147 25.33 27.59 -4.33
CA GLN A 147 24.68 26.41 -4.90
C GLN A 147 23.54 26.89 -5.81
N LEU A 148 23.80 26.82 -7.12
CA LEU A 148 22.80 26.89 -8.18
C LEU A 148 21.52 26.17 -7.71
N GLN A 149 20.46 26.94 -7.45
CA GLN A 149 19.12 26.42 -7.25
C GLN A 149 18.69 25.75 -8.55
N GLU A 150 18.94 24.45 -8.69
CA GLU A 150 18.19 23.63 -9.63
C GLU A 150 16.71 23.85 -9.32
N GLN A 151 15.99 24.48 -10.26
CA GLN A 151 14.56 24.63 -10.11
C GLN A 151 13.94 23.24 -9.99
N PRO A 152 12.99 23.04 -9.05
CA PRO A 152 12.35 21.75 -8.91
C PRO A 152 11.65 21.37 -10.22
N ASN A 153 11.91 20.16 -10.71
CA ASN A 153 11.25 19.63 -11.91
C ASN A 153 9.78 19.34 -11.60
N CYS A 154 8.94 20.37 -11.70
CA CYS A 154 7.53 20.28 -11.31
C CYS A 154 6.72 19.24 -12.09
N PRO A 155 6.90 19.05 -13.42
CA PRO A 155 6.28 17.95 -14.13
C PRO A 155 6.59 16.58 -13.51
N LEU A 156 7.85 16.33 -13.15
CA LEU A 156 8.27 15.08 -12.52
C LEU A 156 7.65 14.92 -11.12
N ILE A 157 7.72 15.95 -10.27
CA ILE A 157 7.19 15.91 -8.90
C ILE A 157 5.68 15.61 -8.89
N ARG A 158 4.92 16.29 -9.76
CA ARG A 158 3.47 16.05 -9.90
C ARG A 158 3.17 14.65 -10.41
N LYS A 159 3.99 14.14 -11.34
CA LYS A 159 3.87 12.78 -11.87
C LYS A 159 4.11 11.74 -10.77
N GLU A 160 5.17 11.91 -9.98
CA GLU A 160 5.52 10.99 -8.88
C GLU A 160 4.45 10.96 -7.80
N PHE A 161 3.95 12.13 -7.37
CA PHE A 161 2.83 12.21 -6.45
C PHE A 161 1.59 11.48 -6.98
N SER A 162 1.22 11.74 -8.24
CA SER A 162 0.03 11.12 -8.85
C SER A 162 0.21 9.61 -9.04
N LEU A 163 1.43 9.16 -9.37
CA LEU A 163 1.76 7.76 -9.53
C LEU A 163 1.69 7.02 -8.19
N PHE A 164 2.23 7.61 -7.13
CA PHE A 164 2.16 7.06 -5.78
C PHE A 164 0.71 6.80 -5.38
N LEU A 165 -0.15 7.82 -5.44
CA LEU A 165 -1.56 7.66 -5.10
C LEU A 165 -2.26 6.62 -5.98
N ALA A 166 -2.00 6.62 -7.29
CA ALA A 166 -2.57 5.64 -8.20
C ALA A 166 -2.15 4.20 -7.86
N GLN A 167 -0.90 3.97 -7.46
CA GLN A 167 -0.44 2.65 -7.03
C GLN A 167 -1.06 2.25 -5.69
N THR A 168 -1.19 3.17 -4.74
CA THR A 168 -1.89 2.92 -3.47
C THR A 168 -3.35 2.54 -3.72
N THR A 169 -4.07 3.25 -4.58
CA THR A 169 -5.45 2.91 -4.92
C THR A 169 -5.54 1.52 -5.56
N LYS A 170 -4.67 1.18 -6.53
CA LYS A 170 -4.65 -0.16 -7.14
C LYS A 170 -4.34 -1.28 -6.15
N PHE A 171 -3.43 -1.03 -5.22
CA PHE A 171 -3.12 -1.96 -4.14
C PHE A 171 -4.36 -2.21 -3.26
N LEU A 172 -5.07 -1.15 -2.86
CA LEU A 172 -6.31 -1.26 -2.10
C LEU A 172 -7.42 -1.97 -2.90
N TYR A 173 -7.53 -1.73 -4.22
CA TYR A 173 -8.44 -2.49 -5.10
C TYR A 173 -8.15 -3.98 -5.10
N ALA A 174 -6.88 -4.38 -5.18
CA ALA A 174 -6.51 -5.79 -5.12
C ALA A 174 -6.99 -6.44 -3.81
N ILE A 175 -6.88 -5.73 -2.69
CA ILE A 175 -7.42 -6.19 -1.39
C ILE A 175 -8.95 -6.27 -1.44
N GLN A 176 -9.63 -5.24 -1.98
CA GLN A 176 -11.08 -5.21 -2.11
C GLN A 176 -11.60 -6.44 -2.88
N GLU A 177 -10.98 -6.79 -4.01
CA GLU A 177 -11.36 -7.97 -4.78
C GLU A 177 -11.30 -9.26 -3.97
N ARG A 178 -10.24 -9.42 -3.16
CA ARG A 178 -10.11 -10.61 -2.30
C ARG A 178 -11.11 -10.55 -1.15
N GLN A 179 -11.37 -9.38 -0.57
CA GLN A 179 -12.41 -9.25 0.45
C GLN A 179 -13.80 -9.63 -0.09
N MET A 180 -14.12 -9.24 -1.33
CA MET A 180 -15.39 -9.65 -1.97
C MET A 180 -15.46 -11.16 -2.22
N ARG A 181 -14.33 -11.81 -2.51
CA ARG A 181 -14.25 -13.25 -2.77
C ARG A 181 -14.32 -14.08 -1.50
N PHE A 182 -13.51 -13.74 -0.50
CA PHE A 182 -13.30 -14.56 0.70
C PHE A 182 -14.16 -14.11 1.90
N ALA A 183 -14.80 -12.94 1.79
CA ALA A 183 -15.74 -12.40 2.76
C ALA A 183 -15.22 -12.47 4.21
N TRP A 184 -13.98 -12.02 4.42
CA TRP A 184 -13.38 -11.98 5.76
C TRP A 184 -14.20 -11.09 6.70
N LYS A 185 -14.15 -11.42 7.99
CA LYS A 185 -14.92 -10.76 9.04
C LYS A 185 -14.06 -9.78 9.84
N GLY A 186 -14.68 -9.06 10.76
CA GLY A 186 -14.05 -7.98 11.51
C GLY A 186 -12.89 -8.38 12.43
N ASP A 187 -12.68 -9.68 12.65
CA ASP A 187 -11.56 -10.29 13.37
C ASP A 187 -10.37 -10.63 12.46
N SER A 188 -10.51 -10.45 11.14
CA SER A 188 -9.47 -10.67 10.16
C SER A 188 -8.20 -9.86 10.42
N LEU A 189 -7.06 -10.48 10.16
CA LEU A 189 -5.77 -9.80 10.19
C LEU A 189 -5.71 -8.68 9.14
N VAL A 190 -6.38 -8.85 8.00
CA VAL A 190 -6.39 -7.85 6.91
C VAL A 190 -7.02 -6.55 7.39
N VAL A 191 -8.20 -6.59 8.02
CA VAL A 191 -8.87 -5.36 8.51
C VAL A 191 -8.08 -4.70 9.64
N ARG A 192 -7.37 -5.48 10.45
CA ARG A 192 -6.47 -4.94 11.47
C ARG A 192 -5.34 -4.13 10.84
N GLU A 193 -4.66 -4.66 9.82
CA GLU A 193 -3.57 -3.95 9.16
C GLU A 193 -4.09 -2.76 8.30
N LEU A 194 -5.26 -2.87 7.67
CA LEU A 194 -5.89 -1.74 6.96
C LEU A 194 -6.19 -0.55 7.90
N ARG A 195 -6.67 -0.83 9.12
CA ARG A 195 -6.85 0.22 10.15
C ARG A 195 -5.52 0.84 10.58
N TRP A 196 -4.46 0.05 10.61
CA TRP A 196 -3.13 0.59 10.90
C TRP A 196 -2.65 1.51 9.78
N LEU A 197 -2.79 1.10 8.52
CA LEU A 197 -2.50 1.95 7.36
C LEU A 197 -3.30 3.26 7.43
N GLN A 198 -4.60 3.18 7.72
CA GLN A 198 -5.48 4.35 7.88
C GLN A 198 -4.97 5.29 8.97
N GLY A 199 -4.57 4.72 10.11
CA GLY A 199 -3.99 5.46 11.22
C GLY A 199 -2.70 6.18 10.82
N LEU A 200 -1.77 5.51 10.14
CA LEU A 200 -0.52 6.13 9.67
C LEU A 200 -0.78 7.22 8.63
N TRP A 201 -1.77 7.01 7.76
CA TRP A 201 -2.09 7.94 6.68
C TRP A 201 -2.71 9.23 7.19
N ALA A 202 -3.78 9.12 7.98
CA ALA A 202 -4.66 10.23 8.33
C ALA A 202 -4.56 10.70 9.79
N SER A 203 -3.99 9.89 10.69
CA SER A 203 -3.93 10.21 12.12
C SER A 203 -2.52 10.58 12.55
N ARG A 204 -2.44 11.51 13.50
CA ARG A 204 -1.20 11.81 14.23
C ARG A 204 -0.89 10.75 15.29
N ARG A 205 -1.92 10.01 15.73
CA ARG A 205 -1.81 8.95 16.71
C ARG A 205 -1.24 7.70 16.04
N GLY A 206 -0.05 7.27 16.48
CA GLY A 206 0.58 6.04 15.99
C GLY A 206 2.05 6.19 15.60
N ASN A 207 2.61 7.40 15.62
CA ASN A 207 4.04 7.61 15.44
C ASN A 207 4.60 8.58 16.50
N THR A 208 5.91 8.53 16.72
CA THR A 208 6.62 9.29 17.77
C THR A 208 6.66 10.79 17.51
N GLN A 209 6.13 11.24 16.38
CA GLN A 209 6.28 12.58 15.85
C GLN A 209 4.98 13.35 15.82
N ASP A 210 3.88 12.71 16.22
CA ASP A 210 2.53 13.28 16.23
C ASP A 210 2.19 13.95 14.89
N ARG A 211 2.49 13.28 13.77
CA ARG A 211 2.19 13.77 12.41
C ARG A 211 1.65 12.68 11.52
N SER A 212 0.58 12.95 10.79
CA SER A 212 0.08 12.01 9.78
C SER A 212 0.90 12.08 8.50
N PHE A 213 0.82 11.05 7.67
CA PHE A 213 1.51 11.06 6.38
C PHE A 213 1.00 12.15 5.43
N ILE A 214 -0.30 12.45 5.45
CA ILE A 214 -0.88 13.59 4.72
C ILE A 214 -0.19 14.89 5.13
N GLU A 215 0.01 15.13 6.42
CA GLU A 215 0.66 16.35 6.90
C GLU A 215 2.10 16.46 6.43
N GLN A 216 2.82 15.33 6.36
CA GLN A 216 4.19 15.30 5.83
C GLN A 216 4.23 15.51 4.32
N GLN A 217 3.30 14.94 3.55
CA GLN A 217 3.19 15.23 2.12
C GLN A 217 2.83 16.69 1.84
N MET A 218 1.90 17.25 2.62
CA MET A 218 1.48 18.64 2.48
C MET A 218 2.64 19.61 2.67
N GLU A 219 3.44 19.42 3.72
CA GLU A 219 4.58 20.31 3.94
C GLU A 219 5.71 20.04 2.91
N LEU A 220 5.88 18.80 2.42
CA LEU A 220 6.90 18.44 1.42
C LEU A 220 6.64 19.20 0.13
N TYR A 221 5.42 19.04 -0.40
CA TYR A 221 5.06 19.62 -1.69
C TYR A 221 4.86 21.13 -1.61
N LYS A 222 4.46 21.67 -0.45
CA LYS A 222 4.48 23.12 -0.21
C LYS A 222 5.89 23.70 -0.36
N GLY A 223 6.93 22.99 0.09
CA GLY A 223 8.33 23.39 -0.08
C GLY A 223 8.77 23.44 -1.55
N THR A 224 8.21 22.60 -2.41
CA THR A 224 8.54 22.55 -3.85
C THR A 224 7.95 23.71 -4.66
N LYS A 225 6.86 24.34 -4.18
CA LYS A 225 6.05 25.31 -4.93
C LYS A 225 5.52 24.79 -6.29
N CYS A 226 5.56 23.48 -6.52
CA CYS A 226 5.12 22.88 -7.77
C CYS A 226 3.60 22.70 -7.85
N PHE A 227 2.85 22.91 -6.79
CA PHE A 227 1.38 22.85 -6.78
C PHE A 227 0.80 24.25 -6.56
N THR A 228 -0.20 24.60 -7.37
CA THR A 228 -0.81 25.94 -7.30
C THR A 228 -1.80 26.02 -6.15
N ASN A 229 -2.49 24.92 -5.86
CA ASN A 229 -3.42 24.81 -4.74
C ASN A 229 -3.23 23.48 -4.01
N MET A 230 -2.46 23.52 -2.92
CA MET A 230 -2.19 22.37 -2.06
C MET A 230 -3.45 21.66 -1.56
N ASN A 231 -4.49 22.41 -1.19
CA ASN A 231 -5.73 21.83 -0.68
C ASN A 231 -6.49 21.06 -1.77
N ARG A 232 -6.52 21.61 -2.98
CA ARG A 232 -7.27 21.01 -4.09
C ARG A 232 -6.50 19.89 -4.79
N GLU A 233 -5.18 19.99 -4.85
CA GLU A 233 -4.34 19.11 -5.67
C GLU A 233 -3.69 17.99 -4.85
N VAL A 234 -3.28 18.26 -3.61
CA VAL A 234 -2.60 17.29 -2.73
C VAL A 234 -3.58 16.74 -1.72
N LEU A 235 -4.02 17.59 -0.77
CA LEU A 235 -4.88 17.17 0.34
C LEU A 235 -6.14 16.44 -0.13
N ARG A 236 -6.83 16.97 -1.14
CA ARG A 236 -8.04 16.34 -1.67
C ARG A 236 -7.78 14.91 -2.15
N LYS A 237 -6.71 14.68 -2.90
CA LYS A 237 -6.42 13.34 -3.45
C LYS A 237 -5.97 12.37 -2.36
N ASP A 238 -5.23 12.86 -1.38
CA ASP A 238 -4.92 12.07 -0.19
C ASP A 238 -6.19 11.69 0.60
N VAL A 239 -7.13 12.61 0.74
CA VAL A 239 -8.43 12.34 1.38
C VAL A 239 -9.24 11.32 0.58
N GLU A 240 -9.23 11.37 -0.75
CA GLU A 240 -9.88 10.37 -1.60
C GLU A 240 -9.33 8.95 -1.35
N VAL A 241 -8.02 8.80 -1.11
CA VAL A 241 -7.42 7.51 -0.70
C VAL A 241 -7.91 7.07 0.68
N VAL A 242 -8.01 8.00 1.64
CA VAL A 242 -8.50 7.71 2.99
C VAL A 242 -9.98 7.32 2.99
N GLU A 243 -10.80 7.99 2.19
CA GLU A 243 -12.22 7.66 1.99
C GLU A 243 -12.34 6.24 1.45
N TYR A 244 -11.61 5.91 0.39
CA TYR A 244 -11.60 4.57 -0.18
C TYR A 244 -11.13 3.50 0.82
N LEU A 245 -10.12 3.81 1.63
CA LEU A 245 -9.65 2.92 2.68
C LEU A 245 -10.69 2.69 3.79
N ASN A 246 -11.43 3.74 4.17
CA ASN A 246 -12.51 3.61 5.16
C ASN A 246 -13.65 2.73 4.60
N ASP A 247 -14.06 2.96 3.35
CA ASP A 247 -15.09 2.16 2.68
C ASP A 247 -14.68 0.67 2.63
N LEU A 248 -13.41 0.39 2.30
CA LEU A 248 -12.88 -0.97 2.32
C LEU A 248 -12.88 -1.60 3.72
N ILE A 249 -12.54 -0.84 4.76
CA ILE A 249 -12.59 -1.32 6.15
C ILE A 249 -14.03 -1.64 6.57
N GLU A 250 -15.01 -0.86 6.11
CA GLU A 250 -16.43 -1.09 6.40
C GLU A 250 -16.95 -2.41 5.81
N MET A 251 -16.37 -2.90 4.72
CA MET A 251 -16.75 -4.18 4.08
C MET A 251 -16.48 -5.44 4.94
N PHE A 252 -15.83 -5.32 6.09
CA PHE A 252 -15.53 -6.44 7.00
C PHE A 252 -16.60 -6.66 8.08
N TRP A 253 -17.68 -5.88 8.07
CA TRP A 253 -18.79 -5.94 9.03
C TRP A 253 -20.11 -6.31 8.36
#